data_AF-E3UJX3-F1
#
_entry.id   AF-E3UJX3-F1
#
_cell.length_a   1.000
_cell.length_b   1.000
_cell.length_c   1.000
_cell.angle_alpha   90.00
_cell.angle_beta   90.00
_cell.angle_gamma   90.00
#
_symmetry.space_group_name_H-M   'P 1'
#
loop_
_entity.id
_entity.type
_entity.pdbx_description
1 polymer ?
#
loop_
_entity_poly.entity_id
_entity_poly.type
_entity_poly.pdbx_seq_one_letter_code
_entity_poly.pdbx_strand_id
1 'polypeptide(L)'
;MFVLDNTLILQAEEAYNRRNHENVLEILSSHFFHKSHHEQLQHLWLAAVYARESETKKKNLTAVDRYRLRKRNPFPASIWEGEKTIYCLKKSARDSLTSFFEKNPYPTPAEKRRLATSCELSYVQISNWFKNKRMREKESNRLK
;
A
#
# COMPACT_ATOMS: atom_id res chain seq x y z
N MET A 1 -7.54 -19.89 24.35
CA MET A 1 -7.58 -18.85 23.31
C MET A 1 -6.93 -19.31 22.00
N PHE A 2 -5.77 -19.99 22.02
CA PHE A 2 -5.05 -20.48 20.81
C PHE A 2 -5.80 -21.47 19.89
N VAL A 3 -6.74 -22.26 20.41
CA VAL A 3 -7.44 -23.28 19.61
C VAL A 3 -8.41 -22.65 18.61
N LEU A 4 -9.07 -21.55 18.98
CA LEU A 4 -10.05 -20.89 18.14
C LEU A 4 -9.39 -20.22 16.92
N ASP A 5 -8.23 -19.59 17.13
CA ASP A 5 -7.42 -18.98 16.06
C ASP A 5 -7.06 -20.04 15.00
N ASN A 6 -6.54 -21.19 15.39
CA ASN A 6 -6.15 -22.25 14.45
C ASN A 6 -7.33 -22.80 13.65
N THR A 7 -8.49 -22.98 14.28
CA THR A 7 -9.70 -23.44 13.56
C THR A 7 -10.15 -22.40 12.53
N LEU A 8 -10.18 -21.11 12.90
CA LEU A 8 -10.58 -20.03 11.99
C LEU A 8 -9.59 -19.83 10.85
N ILE A 9 -8.29 -19.98 11.11
CA ILE A 9 -7.24 -19.94 10.08
C ILE A 9 -7.46 -21.05 9.06
N LEU A 10 -7.67 -22.30 9.52
CA LEU A 10 -7.94 -23.44 8.64
C LEU A 10 -9.22 -23.24 7.81
N GLN A 11 -10.27 -22.70 8.41
CA GLN A 11 -11.52 -22.37 7.70
C GLN A 11 -11.30 -21.30 6.62
N ALA A 12 -10.50 -20.27 6.90
CA ALA A 12 -10.16 -19.24 5.92
C ALA A 12 -9.32 -19.83 4.77
N GLU A 13 -8.36 -20.70 5.05
CA GLU A 13 -7.55 -21.38 4.03
C GLU A 13 -8.40 -22.32 3.16
N GLU A 14 -9.31 -23.07 3.77
CA GLU A 14 -10.22 -23.94 3.05
C GLU A 14 -11.18 -23.14 2.15
N ALA A 15 -11.72 -22.02 2.65
CA ALA A 15 -12.55 -21.12 1.87
C ALA A 15 -11.80 -20.56 0.66
N TYR A 16 -10.52 -20.21 0.82
CA TYR A 16 -9.67 -19.76 -0.27
C TYR A 16 -9.45 -20.87 -1.32
N ASN A 17 -9.19 -22.10 -0.90
CA ASN A 17 -9.04 -23.25 -1.80
C ASN A 17 -10.32 -23.54 -2.61
N ARG A 18 -11.49 -23.29 -2.01
CA ARG A 18 -12.80 -23.38 -2.67
C ARG A 18 -13.14 -22.16 -3.55
N ARG A 19 -12.21 -21.22 -3.74
CA ARG A 19 -12.40 -19.92 -4.43
C ARG A 19 -13.52 -19.04 -3.84
N ASN A 20 -13.89 -19.26 -2.58
CA ASN A 20 -14.84 -18.42 -1.88
C ASN A 20 -14.12 -17.25 -1.21
N HIS A 21 -13.67 -16.29 -2.02
CA HIS A 21 -12.87 -15.16 -1.56
C HIS A 21 -13.63 -14.24 -0.60
N GLU A 22 -14.95 -14.10 -0.73
CA GLU A 22 -15.75 -13.27 0.18
C GLU A 22 -15.72 -13.82 1.61
N ASN A 23 -15.89 -15.13 1.77
CA ASN A 23 -15.86 -15.78 3.08
C ASN A 23 -14.49 -15.65 3.76
N VAL A 24 -13.40 -15.67 2.99
CA VAL A 24 -12.05 -15.38 3.52
C VAL A 24 -11.99 -13.98 4.11
N LEU A 25 -12.46 -12.97 3.37
CA LEU A 25 -12.44 -11.58 3.83
C LEU A 25 -13.36 -11.37 5.05
N GLU A 26 -14.49 -12.05 5.10
CA GLU A 26 -15.42 -12.01 6.24
C GLU A 26 -14.79 -12.60 7.51
N ILE A 27 -14.23 -13.82 7.44
CA ILE A 27 -13.56 -14.46 8.58
C ILE A 27 -12.42 -13.58 9.10
N LEU A 28 -11.56 -13.12 8.19
CA LEU A 28 -10.39 -12.33 8.55
C LEU A 28 -10.73 -10.93 9.07
N SER A 29 -11.91 -10.38 8.77
CA SER A 29 -12.34 -9.07 9.29
C SER A 29 -13.15 -9.16 10.58
N SER A 30 -13.78 -10.29 10.86
CA SER A 30 -14.71 -10.46 11.98
C SER A 30 -14.06 -10.94 13.28
N HIS A 31 -12.91 -11.59 13.21
CA HIS A 31 -12.24 -12.19 14.37
C HIS A 31 -10.84 -11.63 14.57
N PHE A 32 -10.49 -11.27 15.81
CA PHE A 32 -9.13 -10.85 16.15
C PHE A 32 -8.22 -12.06 16.27
N PHE A 33 -7.06 -11.99 15.63
CA PHE A 33 -6.06 -13.06 15.65
C PHE A 33 -4.84 -12.64 16.45
N HIS A 34 -4.16 -13.62 17.04
CA HIS A 34 -2.88 -13.38 17.67
C HIS A 34 -1.83 -12.86 16.67
N LYS A 35 -0.96 -11.95 17.12
CA LYS A 35 0.06 -11.26 16.30
C LYS A 35 0.98 -12.19 15.53
N SER A 36 1.26 -13.38 16.08
CA SER A 36 2.06 -14.42 15.41
C SER A 36 1.50 -14.86 14.06
N HIS A 37 0.18 -14.75 13.86
CA HIS A 37 -0.50 -15.17 12.64
C HIS A 37 -0.75 -14.01 11.66
N HIS A 38 -0.49 -12.75 12.06
CA HIS A 38 -0.84 -11.58 11.25
C HIS A 38 -0.17 -11.59 9.88
N GLU A 39 1.10 -11.96 9.79
CA GLU A 39 1.81 -12.02 8.49
C GLU A 39 1.15 -13.01 7.53
N GLN A 40 0.91 -14.24 7.97
CA GLN A 40 0.23 -15.27 7.19
C GLN A 40 -1.17 -14.83 6.75
N LEU A 41 -1.94 -14.24 7.65
CA LEU A 41 -3.32 -13.81 7.36
C LEU A 41 -3.35 -12.58 6.46
N GLN A 42 -2.39 -11.66 6.56
CA GLN A 42 -2.22 -10.56 5.62
C GLN A 42 -1.90 -11.06 4.21
N HIS A 43 -1.06 -12.09 4.08
CA HIS A 43 -0.81 -12.75 2.79
C HIS A 43 -2.09 -13.36 2.22
N LEU A 44 -2.86 -14.09 3.03
CA LEU A 44 -4.12 -14.71 2.63
C LEU A 44 -5.16 -13.67 2.20
N TRP A 45 -5.30 -12.57 2.97
CA TRP A 45 -6.16 -11.44 2.63
C TRP A 45 -5.81 -10.85 1.25
N LEU A 46 -4.53 -10.55 1.01
CA LEU A 46 -4.09 -10.01 -0.28
C LEU A 46 -4.35 -11.00 -1.42
N ALA A 47 -4.08 -12.29 -1.20
CA ALA A 47 -4.31 -13.33 -2.18
C ALA A 47 -5.80 -13.40 -2.57
N ALA A 48 -6.71 -13.42 -1.59
CA ALA A 48 -8.15 -13.41 -1.82
C ALA A 48 -8.62 -12.14 -2.57
N VAL A 49 -8.14 -10.96 -2.17
CA VAL A 49 -8.47 -9.70 -2.86
C VAL A 49 -7.99 -9.71 -4.32
N TYR A 50 -6.78 -10.19 -4.58
CA TYR A 50 -6.22 -10.26 -5.93
C TYR A 50 -6.93 -11.30 -6.79
N ALA A 51 -7.20 -12.49 -6.25
CA ALA A 51 -7.91 -13.56 -6.94
C ALA A 51 -9.30 -13.10 -7.35
N ARG A 52 -10.10 -12.57 -6.40
CA ARG A 52 -11.43 -11.99 -6.64
C ARG A 52 -11.41 -10.99 -7.79
N GLU A 53 -10.52 -9.99 -7.73
CA GLU A 53 -10.48 -8.95 -8.77
C GLU A 53 -10.03 -9.50 -10.14
N SER A 54 -9.08 -10.44 -10.15
CA SER A 54 -8.60 -11.06 -11.39
C SER A 54 -9.66 -11.89 -12.09
N GLU A 55 -10.50 -12.60 -11.32
CA GLU A 55 -11.61 -13.42 -11.81
C GLU A 55 -12.75 -12.54 -12.33
N THR A 56 -13.18 -11.53 -11.57
CA THR A 56 -14.24 -10.59 -12.00
C THR A 56 -13.87 -9.86 -13.29
N LYS A 57 -12.60 -9.44 -13.43
CA LYS A 57 -12.13 -8.69 -14.61
C LYS A 57 -11.56 -9.57 -15.72
N LYS A 58 -11.48 -10.89 -15.51
CA LYS A 58 -10.87 -11.86 -16.43
C LYS A 58 -9.51 -11.41 -16.97
N LYS A 59 -8.68 -10.80 -16.10
CA LYS A 59 -7.38 -10.23 -16.49
C LYS A 59 -6.32 -10.45 -15.43
N ASN A 60 -5.07 -10.50 -15.89
CA ASN A 60 -3.91 -10.50 -14.99
C ASN A 60 -3.71 -9.12 -14.37
N LEU A 61 -3.48 -9.10 -13.05
CA LEU A 61 -3.26 -7.85 -12.32
C LEU A 61 -1.80 -7.39 -12.44
N THR A 62 -1.62 -6.17 -12.93
CA THR A 62 -0.32 -5.50 -12.93
C THR A 62 0.10 -5.09 -11.52
N ALA A 63 1.38 -4.72 -11.32
CA ALA A 63 1.86 -4.20 -10.05
C ALA A 63 1.09 -2.94 -9.58
N VAL A 64 0.68 -2.09 -10.53
CA VAL A 64 -0.10 -0.88 -10.24
C VAL A 64 -1.53 -1.23 -9.82
N ASP A 65 -2.15 -2.23 -10.46
CA ASP A 65 -3.48 -2.69 -10.07
C ASP A 65 -3.45 -3.29 -8.66
N ARG A 66 -2.46 -4.13 -8.34
CA ARG A 66 -2.27 -4.67 -6.99
C ARG A 66 -2.06 -3.56 -5.95
N TYR A 67 -1.31 -2.50 -6.29
CA TYR A 67 -1.17 -1.33 -5.42
C TYR A 67 -2.51 -0.63 -5.15
N ARG A 68 -3.31 -0.38 -6.19
CA ARG A 68 -4.65 0.24 -6.05
C ARG A 68 -5.57 -0.63 -5.19
N LEU A 69 -5.49 -1.95 -5.35
CA LEU A 69 -6.27 -2.90 -4.56
C LEU A 69 -5.90 -2.87 -3.08
N ARG A 70 -4.59 -2.85 -2.74
CA ARG A 70 -4.14 -2.69 -1.35
C ARG A 70 -4.64 -1.39 -0.73
N LYS A 71 -4.67 -0.31 -1.51
CA LYS A 71 -5.15 0.99 -1.04
C LYS A 71 -6.67 1.00 -0.79
N ARG A 72 -7.45 0.32 -1.64
CA ARG A 72 -8.91 0.22 -1.51
C ARG A 72 -9.35 -0.79 -0.46
N ASN A 73 -8.55 -1.83 -0.23
CA ASN A 73 -8.83 -2.92 0.71
C ASN A 73 -7.70 -2.98 1.75
N PRO A 74 -7.64 -2.00 2.68
CA PRO A 74 -6.66 -2.05 3.77
C PRO A 74 -6.88 -3.30 4.62
N PHE A 75 -5.84 -3.74 5.33
CA PHE A 75 -6.00 -4.85 6.27
C PHE A 75 -7.00 -4.46 7.37
N PRO A 76 -7.87 -5.38 7.79
CA PRO A 76 -8.74 -5.14 8.93
C PRO A 76 -7.93 -5.14 10.23
N ALA A 77 -8.44 -4.45 11.26
CA ALA A 77 -7.78 -4.29 12.56
C ALA A 77 -7.54 -5.63 13.29
N SER A 78 -8.30 -6.65 12.91
CA SER A 78 -8.17 -8.05 13.34
C SER A 78 -6.83 -8.71 13.00
N ILE A 79 -6.18 -8.29 11.91
CA ILE A 79 -4.92 -8.86 11.41
C ILE A 79 -3.84 -7.78 11.21
N TRP A 80 -4.09 -6.55 11.68
CA TRP A 80 -3.17 -5.42 11.55
C TRP A 80 -3.36 -4.38 12.66
N GLU A 81 -2.29 -4.10 13.41
CA GLU A 81 -2.28 -3.09 14.49
C GLU A 81 -2.27 -1.63 13.99
N GLY A 82 -2.38 -1.41 12.67
CA GLY A 82 -2.63 -0.08 12.12
C GLY A 82 -1.41 0.83 12.02
N GLU A 83 -0.18 0.31 12.14
CA GLU A 83 1.02 1.10 11.83
C GLU A 83 1.11 1.34 10.32
N LYS A 84 0.42 2.39 9.86
CA LYS A 84 0.46 2.81 8.46
C LYS A 84 1.80 3.48 8.21
N THR A 85 2.66 2.88 7.40
CA THR A 85 3.80 3.59 6.79
C THR A 85 3.29 4.56 5.71
N ILE A 86 2.56 5.60 6.14
CA ILE A 86 2.13 6.68 5.27
C ILE A 86 3.32 7.64 5.12
N TYR A 87 4.07 7.41 4.04
CA TYR A 87 5.26 8.12 3.59
C TYR A 87 6.53 7.81 4.40
N CYS A 88 7.40 6.99 3.81
CA CYS A 88 8.80 6.83 4.19
C CYS A 88 9.64 8.12 3.96
N LEU A 89 9.08 9.29 4.28
CA LEU A 89 9.69 10.60 4.06
C LEU A 89 9.71 11.34 5.39
N LYS A 90 10.91 11.48 5.96
CA LYS A 90 11.15 12.33 7.14
C LYS A 90 10.58 13.73 6.88
N LYS A 91 10.04 14.38 7.92
CA LYS A 91 9.50 15.75 7.81
C LYS A 91 10.52 16.71 7.19
N SER A 92 11.79 16.62 7.60
CA SER A 92 12.92 17.38 7.05
C SER A 92 13.12 17.21 5.54
N ALA A 93 12.97 15.99 5.03
CA ALA A 93 13.05 15.71 3.60
C ALA A 93 11.85 16.30 2.85
N ARG A 94 10.65 16.24 3.44
CA ARG A 94 9.44 16.86 2.85
C ARG A 94 9.59 18.37 2.73
N ASP A 95 10.09 19.02 3.79
CA ASP A 95 10.25 20.47 3.84
C ASP A 95 11.33 20.93 2.84
N SER A 96 12.47 20.23 2.80
CA SER A 96 13.54 20.49 1.81
C SER A 96 13.05 20.37 0.36
N LEU A 97 12.32 19.30 0.04
CA LEU A 97 11.79 19.09 -1.31
C LEU A 97 10.74 20.13 -1.69
N THR A 98 9.90 20.54 -0.74
CA THR A 98 8.87 21.56 -0.97
C THR A 98 9.50 22.93 -1.22
N SER A 99 10.44 23.36 -0.38
CA SER A 99 11.17 24.61 -0.56
C SER A 99 11.97 24.65 -1.86
N PHE A 100 12.57 23.52 -2.25
CA PHE A 100 13.23 23.43 -3.56
C PHE A 100 12.22 23.58 -4.70
N PHE A 101 11.09 22.88 -4.63
CA PHE A 101 10.06 22.91 -5.67
C PHE A 101 9.49 24.31 -5.93
N GLU A 102 9.27 25.08 -4.88
CA GLU A 102 8.81 26.47 -4.97
C GLU A 102 9.78 27.35 -5.78
N LYS A 103 11.08 27.08 -5.68
CA LYS A 103 12.13 27.78 -6.45
C LYS A 103 12.31 27.20 -7.85
N ASN A 104 12.32 25.88 -7.97
CA ASN A 104 12.54 25.16 -9.22
C ASN A 104 11.75 23.84 -9.26
N PRO A 105 10.61 23.79 -10.00
CA PRO A 105 9.81 22.58 -10.18
C PRO A 105 10.46 21.49 -11.05
N TYR A 106 11.55 21.80 -11.75
CA TYR A 106 12.21 20.95 -12.73
C TYR A 106 13.72 20.81 -12.43
N PRO A 107 14.09 20.07 -11.36
CA PRO A 107 15.50 19.86 -11.03
C PRO A 107 16.22 19.06 -12.12
N THR A 108 17.44 19.47 -12.41
CA THR A 108 18.43 18.77 -13.23
C THR A 108 18.87 17.44 -12.58
N PRO A 109 19.50 16.52 -13.33
CA PRO A 109 20.04 15.28 -12.76
C PRO A 109 21.03 15.51 -11.62
N ALA A 110 21.86 16.55 -11.70
CA ALA A 110 22.81 16.90 -10.64
C ALA A 110 22.11 17.37 -9.36
N GLU A 111 21.09 18.23 -9.48
CA GLU A 111 20.30 18.69 -8.34
C GLU A 111 19.52 17.53 -7.70
N LYS A 112 18.96 16.62 -8.51
CA LYS A 112 18.29 15.42 -8.00
C LYS A 112 19.25 14.53 -7.19
N ARG A 113 20.51 14.37 -7.61
CA ARG A 113 21.52 13.64 -6.82
C ARG A 113 21.82 14.35 -5.51
N ARG A 114 21.99 15.68 -5.51
CA ARG A 114 22.19 16.46 -4.28
C ARG A 114 21.00 16.34 -3.31
N LEU A 115 19.78 16.39 -3.83
CA LEU A 115 18.57 16.20 -3.05
C LEU A 115 18.44 14.77 -2.50
N ALA A 116 18.82 13.75 -3.30
CA ALA A 116 18.85 12.36 -2.85
C ALA A 116 19.78 12.18 -1.64
N THR A 117 21.00 12.72 -1.71
CA THR A 117 21.96 12.67 -0.60
C THR A 117 21.47 13.43 0.63
N SER A 118 21.04 14.69 0.46
CA SER A 118 20.61 15.53 1.59
C SER A 118 19.32 15.08 2.26
N CYS A 119 18.40 14.49 1.51
CA CYS A 119 17.11 14.01 2.04
C CYS A 119 17.16 12.55 2.50
N GLU A 120 18.30 11.86 2.34
CA GLU A 120 18.44 10.41 2.57
C GLU A 120 17.41 9.58 1.79
N LEU A 121 17.25 9.90 0.50
CA LEU A 121 16.32 9.23 -0.41
C LEU A 121 17.07 8.73 -1.64
N SER A 122 16.53 7.70 -2.27
CA SER A 122 16.99 7.29 -3.60
C SER A 122 16.67 8.36 -4.66
N TYR A 123 17.52 8.42 -5.69
CA TYR A 123 17.31 9.25 -6.87
C TYR A 123 15.92 9.05 -7.52
N VAL A 124 15.43 7.80 -7.51
CA VAL A 124 14.10 7.44 -8.03
C VAL A 124 12.99 8.04 -7.19
N GLN A 125 13.11 8.00 -5.85
CA GLN A 125 12.14 8.63 -4.94
C GLN A 125 12.07 10.15 -5.16
N ILE A 126 13.22 10.82 -5.31
CA ILE A 126 13.27 12.25 -5.66
C ILE A 126 12.57 12.50 -6.99
N SER A 127 12.93 11.76 -8.04
CA SER A 127 12.35 11.91 -9.37
C SER A 127 10.83 11.73 -9.38
N ASN A 128 10.34 10.71 -8.66
CA ASN A 128 8.91 10.45 -8.51
C ASN A 128 8.20 11.53 -7.69
N TRP A 129 8.85 12.05 -6.64
CA TRP A 129 8.28 13.13 -5.83
C TRP A 129 8.01 14.38 -6.68
N PHE A 130 8.99 14.83 -7.46
CA PHE A 130 8.84 16.00 -8.34
C PHE A 130 7.79 15.77 -9.43
N LYS A 131 7.79 14.58 -10.06
CA LYS A 131 6.76 14.20 -11.04
C LYS A 131 5.36 14.27 -10.42
N ASN A 132 5.17 13.65 -9.26
CA ASN A 132 3.87 13.58 -8.60
C ASN A 132 3.42 14.95 -8.07
N LYS A 133 4.32 15.80 -7.57
CA LYS A 133 4.01 17.16 -7.11
C LYS A 133 3.48 18.01 -8.27
N ARG A 134 4.15 18.02 -9.44
CA ARG A 134 3.66 18.73 -10.64
C ARG A 134 2.29 18.25 -11.11
N MET A 135 2.06 16.94 -11.11
CA MET A 135 0.74 16.39 -11.50
C MET A 135 -0.37 16.86 -10.56
N ARG A 136 -0.09 16.95 -9.24
CA ARG A 136 -1.06 17.46 -8.27
C ARG A 136 -1.32 18.95 -8.42
N GLU A 137 -0.29 19.78 -8.66
CA GLU A 137 -0.48 21.22 -8.92
C GLU A 137 -1.30 21.44 -10.20
N LYS A 138 -1.02 20.68 -11.26
CA LYS A 138 -1.79 20.73 -12.51
C LYS A 138 -3.26 20.37 -12.29
N GLU A 139 -3.53 19.30 -11.55
CA GLU A 139 -4.91 18.89 -11.24
C GLU A 139 -5.63 19.92 -10.35
N SER A 140 -4.93 20.46 -9.34
CA SER A 140 -5.47 21.52 -8.48
C SER A 140 -5.81 22.79 -9.25
N ASN A 141 -5.04 23.14 -10.28
CA ASN A 141 -5.31 24.31 -11.11
C ASN A 141 -6.44 24.08 -12.12
N ARG A 142 -6.76 22.84 -12.45
CA ARG A 142 -7.87 22.48 -13.35
C ARG A 142 -9.23 22.48 -12.65
N LEU A 143 -9.23 22.24 -11.34
CA LEU A 143 -10.43 22.19 -10.49
C LEU A 143 -10.79 23.56 -9.90
N LYS A 144 -10.01 24.60 -10.19
CA LYS A 144 -10.30 26.01 -9.90
C LYS A 144 -10.91 26.66 -11.12
#